data_AF-A0A7J8GCG0-F1
#
_entry.id   AF-A0A7J8GCG0-F1
#
_cell.length_a   1.000
_cell.length_b   1.000
_cell.length_c   1.000
_cell.angle_alpha   90.00
_cell.angle_beta   90.00
_cell.angle_gamma   90.00
#
_symmetry.space_group_name_H-M   'P 1'
#
loop_
_entity.id
_entity.type
_entity.pdbx_description
1 polymer ?
#
loop_
_entity_poly.entity_id
_entity_poly.type
_entity_poly.pdbx_seq_one_letter_code
_entity_poly.pdbx_strand_id
1 'polypeptide(L)'
;MMTRALLISLVSCLVTISKARLINRCDLAKVLQQEDLDGFEGYSLTDWLCLAFVESKFNISKINENADGSFDYGIFQINSHYWCNDYRSHSENICRTECQELLRPNLLSTIHCAKKIVSGAGGMKNWVAWRIHCSGRPLSYWMTGCRLG
;
A
#
# COMPACT_ATOMS: atom_id res chain seq x y z
N MET A 1 -26.99 53.40 23.11
CA MET A 1 -25.68 53.13 23.73
C MET A 1 -25.55 51.63 23.93
N MET A 2 -24.56 51.02 23.27
CA MET A 2 -23.95 49.69 23.53
C MET A 2 -24.85 48.45 23.27
N THR A 3 -24.86 47.92 22.04
CA THR A 3 -23.99 46.84 21.50
C THR A 3 -24.38 45.42 21.92
N ARG A 4 -24.62 44.56 20.92
CA ARG A 4 -24.09 43.19 20.86
C ARG A 4 -24.20 42.71 19.42
N ALA A 5 -23.06 42.77 18.73
CA ALA A 5 -22.90 42.25 17.39
C ALA A 5 -23.24 40.76 17.37
N LEU A 6 -24.10 40.36 16.44
CA LEU A 6 -24.36 38.96 16.11
C LEU A 6 -23.07 38.37 15.55
N LEU A 7 -22.36 37.58 16.36
CA LEU A 7 -21.24 36.77 15.91
C LEU A 7 -21.79 35.60 15.09
N ILE A 8 -21.90 35.80 13.76
CA ILE A 8 -22.08 34.71 12.81
C ILE A 8 -20.74 33.96 12.77
N SER A 9 -20.64 32.87 13.53
CA SER A 9 -19.52 31.93 13.45
C SER A 9 -19.62 31.18 12.12
N LEU A 10 -18.94 31.68 11.08
CA LEU A 10 -18.65 30.89 9.88
C LEU A 10 -17.61 29.83 10.24
N VAL A 11 -18.08 28.66 10.67
CA VAL A 11 -17.24 27.45 10.73
C VAL A 11 -17.00 27.02 9.29
N SER A 12 -15.95 27.56 8.67
CA SER A 12 -15.43 27.08 7.40
C SER A 12 -14.90 25.66 7.62
N CYS A 13 -15.73 24.67 7.30
CA CYS A 13 -15.32 23.28 7.25
C CYS A 13 -14.31 23.12 6.12
N LEU A 14 -13.01 23.17 6.46
CA LEU A 14 -11.93 22.80 5.54
C LEU A 14 -12.04 21.28 5.30
N VAL A 15 -12.92 20.88 4.40
CA VAL A 15 -12.93 19.51 3.87
C VAL A 15 -11.67 19.37 3.02
N THR A 16 -10.61 18.86 3.63
CA THR A 16 -9.41 18.48 2.90
C THR A 16 -9.76 17.28 2.03
N ILE A 17 -9.96 17.53 0.73
CA ILE A 17 -10.08 16.43 -0.24
C ILE A 17 -8.74 15.73 -0.29
N SER A 18 -8.60 14.60 0.42
CA SER A 18 -7.42 13.75 0.34
C SER A 18 -7.40 13.11 -1.05
N LYS A 19 -6.68 13.72 -1.99
CA LYS A 19 -6.50 13.15 -3.32
C LYS A 19 -5.80 11.80 -3.15
N ALA A 20 -6.47 10.71 -3.57
CA ALA A 20 -5.85 9.39 -3.62
C ALA A 20 -4.55 9.48 -4.41
N ARG A 21 -3.45 9.05 -3.80
CA ARG A 21 -2.16 9.05 -4.47
C ARG A 21 -2.08 7.77 -5.29
N LEU A 22 -2.38 7.88 -6.59
CA LEU A 22 -2.31 6.77 -7.52
C LEU A 22 -0.95 6.78 -8.22
N ILE A 23 -0.27 5.64 -8.26
CA ILE A 23 0.92 5.43 -9.10
C ILE A 23 0.49 4.81 -10.44
N ASN A 24 1.10 5.24 -11.54
CA ASN A 24 0.89 4.59 -12.83
C ASN A 24 1.49 3.17 -12.80
N ARG A 25 0.80 2.20 -13.42
CA ARG A 25 1.26 0.80 -13.53
C ARG A 25 2.70 0.67 -14.03
N CYS A 26 3.09 1.38 -15.08
CA CYS A 26 4.44 1.24 -15.64
C CYS A 26 5.49 1.99 -14.81
N ASP A 27 5.11 3.06 -14.12
CA ASP A 27 6.02 3.74 -13.18
C ASP A 27 6.27 2.85 -11.96
N LEU A 28 5.23 2.17 -11.46
CA LEU A 28 5.38 1.15 -10.43
C LEU A 28 6.29 0.02 -10.93
N ALA A 29 6.08 -0.50 -12.15
CA ALA A 29 6.93 -1.56 -12.70
C ALA A 29 8.42 -1.17 -12.73
N LYS A 30 8.74 0.09 -13.11
CA LYS A 30 10.10 0.62 -13.08
C LYS A 30 10.67 0.66 -11.68
N VAL A 31 9.93 1.20 -10.70
CA VAL A 31 10.37 1.25 -9.30
C VAL A 31 10.62 -0.16 -8.77
N LEU A 32 9.70 -1.09 -9.00
CA LEU A 32 9.86 -2.48 -8.55
C LEU A 32 11.08 -3.15 -9.21
N GLN A 33 11.36 -2.87 -10.48
CA GLN A 33 12.55 -3.40 -11.14
C GLN A 33 13.83 -2.80 -10.57
N GLN A 34 13.87 -1.48 -10.35
CA GLN A 34 15.01 -0.77 -9.76
C GLN A 34 15.33 -1.26 -8.35
N GLU A 35 14.30 -1.74 -7.64
CA GLU A 35 14.41 -2.30 -6.29
C GLU A 35 14.51 -3.84 -6.30
N ASP A 36 14.99 -4.46 -7.39
CA ASP A 36 15.29 -5.89 -7.50
C ASP A 36 14.12 -6.82 -7.14
N LEU A 37 12.89 -6.48 -7.53
CA LEU A 37 11.72 -7.35 -7.33
C LEU A 37 11.39 -8.26 -8.50
N ASP A 38 12.02 -8.08 -9.67
CA ASP A 38 11.81 -8.99 -10.80
C ASP A 38 12.51 -10.33 -10.54
N GLY A 39 11.73 -11.38 -10.28
CA GLY A 39 12.24 -12.71 -9.94
C GLY A 39 12.57 -12.89 -8.46
N PHE A 40 12.34 -11.89 -7.60
CA PHE A 40 12.58 -12.01 -6.16
C PHE A 40 11.74 -13.14 -5.56
N GLU A 41 12.39 -14.13 -4.94
CA GLU A 41 11.76 -15.35 -4.42
C GLU A 41 10.89 -16.10 -5.45
N GLY A 42 11.22 -15.96 -6.75
CA GLY A 42 10.51 -16.59 -7.84
C GLY A 42 9.26 -15.85 -8.33
N TYR A 43 8.98 -14.65 -7.83
CA TYR A 43 7.85 -13.82 -8.28
C TYR A 43 8.31 -12.75 -9.27
N SER A 44 7.64 -12.67 -10.41
CA SER A 44 7.95 -11.70 -11.47
C SER A 44 7.37 -10.31 -11.17
N LEU A 45 7.78 -9.28 -11.91
CA LEU A 45 7.13 -7.96 -11.81
C LEU A 45 5.60 -8.02 -12.02
N THR A 46 5.13 -8.92 -12.88
CA THR A 46 3.69 -9.07 -13.15
C THR A 46 2.90 -9.54 -11.93
N ASP A 47 3.51 -10.36 -11.06
CA ASP A 47 2.91 -10.78 -9.79
C ASP A 47 2.74 -9.61 -8.83
N TRP A 48 3.78 -8.78 -8.71
CA TRP A 48 3.78 -7.56 -7.88
C TRP A 48 2.79 -6.51 -8.36
N LEU A 49 2.68 -6.31 -9.68
CA LEU A 49 1.70 -5.40 -10.28
C LEU A 49 0.27 -5.90 -10.06
N CYS A 50 0.04 -7.21 -10.19
CA CYS A 50 -1.25 -7.80 -9.90
C CYS A 50 -1.62 -7.61 -8.42
N LEU A 51 -0.69 -7.90 -7.50
CA LEU A 51 -0.84 -7.68 -6.06
C LEU A 51 -1.27 -6.24 -5.76
N ALA A 52 -0.49 -5.25 -6.22
CA ALA A 52 -0.80 -3.84 -6.02
C ALA A 52 -2.20 -3.45 -6.54
N PHE A 53 -2.62 -4.01 -7.67
CA PHE A 53 -3.94 -3.72 -8.23
C PHE A 53 -5.08 -4.35 -7.42
N VAL A 54 -4.96 -5.61 -7.02
CA VAL A 54 -6.04 -6.31 -6.31
C VAL A 54 -6.19 -5.76 -4.89
N GLU A 55 -5.08 -5.40 -4.25
CA GLU A 55 -5.07 -4.86 -2.89
C GLU A 55 -5.49 -3.40 -2.83
N SER A 56 -4.92 -2.53 -3.67
CA SER A 56 -5.10 -1.08 -3.53
C SER A 56 -5.55 -0.34 -4.78
N LYS A 57 -5.69 -1.00 -5.93
CA LYS A 57 -5.90 -0.34 -7.23
C LYS A 57 -4.80 0.69 -7.51
N PHE A 58 -3.56 0.36 -7.12
CA PHE A 58 -2.37 1.24 -7.22
C PHE A 58 -2.44 2.52 -6.37
N ASN A 59 -3.30 2.55 -5.34
CA ASN A 59 -3.35 3.66 -4.40
C ASN A 59 -2.28 3.48 -3.30
N ILE A 60 -1.21 4.28 -3.39
CA ILE A 60 -0.09 4.21 -2.46
C ILE A 60 -0.45 4.64 -1.03
N SER A 61 -1.55 5.37 -0.86
CA SER A 61 -2.00 5.89 0.43
C SER A 61 -3.31 5.26 0.89
N LYS A 62 -3.65 4.07 0.38
CA LYS A 62 -4.85 3.34 0.83
C LYS A 62 -4.66 2.85 2.27
N ILE A 63 -5.68 3.04 3.10
CA ILE A 63 -5.78 2.46 4.43
C ILE A 63 -7.10 1.72 4.49
N ASN A 64 -7.10 0.50 5.03
CA ASN A 64 -8.30 -0.29 5.28
C ASN A 64 -8.34 -0.71 6.74
N GLU A 65 -9.52 -0.67 7.36
CA GLU A 65 -9.73 -1.19 8.71
C GLU A 65 -10.21 -2.65 8.64
N ASN A 66 -9.67 -3.49 9.50
CA ASN A 66 -10.05 -4.89 9.64
C ASN A 66 -10.98 -5.09 10.84
N ALA A 67 -11.73 -6.20 10.82
CA ALA A 67 -12.70 -6.51 11.87
C ALA A 67 -12.07 -6.72 13.25
N ASP A 68 -10.77 -7.06 13.32
CA ASP A 68 -10.01 -7.23 14.56
C ASP A 68 -9.42 -5.90 15.09
N GLY A 69 -9.69 -4.78 14.44
CA GLY A 69 -9.19 -3.46 14.79
C GLY A 69 -7.78 -3.15 14.28
N SER A 70 -7.14 -4.09 13.58
CA SER A 70 -5.91 -3.81 12.84
C SER A 70 -6.20 -3.04 11.56
N PHE A 71 -5.17 -2.46 10.94
CA PHE A 71 -5.29 -1.69 9.71
C PHE A 71 -4.30 -2.17 8.66
N ASP A 72 -4.70 -2.13 7.39
CA ASP A 72 -3.83 -2.44 6.26
C ASP A 72 -3.37 -1.17 5.55
N TYR A 73 -2.06 -1.08 5.30
CA TYR A 73 -1.43 0.16 4.85
C TYR A 73 -0.81 0.06 3.46
N GLY A 74 -1.06 1.09 2.67
CA GLY A 74 -0.35 1.39 1.44
C GLY A 74 -0.68 0.46 0.28
N ILE A 75 0.17 0.51 -0.73
CA ILE A 75 -0.10 -0.11 -2.04
C ILE A 75 -0.28 -1.64 -1.98
N PHE A 76 0.41 -2.29 -1.04
CA PHE A 76 0.33 -3.73 -0.82
C PHE A 76 -0.54 -4.12 0.39
N GLN A 77 -1.26 -3.17 1.00
CA GLN A 77 -2.15 -3.43 2.15
C GLN A 77 -1.46 -4.26 3.24
N ILE A 78 -0.33 -3.76 3.73
CA ILE A 78 0.47 -4.41 4.78
C ILE A 78 -0.19 -4.18 6.13
N ASN A 79 -0.52 -5.27 6.83
CA ASN A 79 -1.29 -5.26 8.06
C ASN A 79 -0.48 -4.83 9.31
N SER A 80 -1.05 -3.96 10.15
CA SER A 80 -0.41 -3.43 11.36
C SER A 80 -0.33 -4.41 12.53
N HIS A 81 -1.14 -5.46 12.57
CA HIS A 81 -1.06 -6.47 13.63
C HIS A 81 0.29 -7.20 13.60
N TYR A 82 0.87 -7.41 12.42
CA TYR A 82 2.08 -8.22 12.25
C TYR A 82 3.32 -7.42 11.81
N TRP A 83 3.15 -6.49 10.87
CA TRP A 83 4.29 -6.05 10.05
C TRP A 83 4.83 -4.68 10.41
N CYS A 84 3.96 -3.72 10.74
CA CYS A 84 4.33 -2.35 11.07
C CYS A 84 3.59 -1.87 12.30
N ASN A 85 4.10 -0.84 12.99
CA ASN A 85 3.43 -0.27 14.15
C ASN A 85 2.71 1.05 13.79
N ASP A 86 1.42 1.15 14.07
CA ASP A 86 0.60 2.37 13.93
C ASP A 86 0.28 3.03 15.28
N TYR A 87 0.69 2.39 16.39
CA TYR A 87 0.42 2.76 17.78
C TYR A 87 -1.08 2.85 18.13
N ARG A 88 -1.96 2.21 17.35
CA ARG A 88 -3.43 2.18 17.58
C ARG A 88 -3.89 0.83 18.11
N SER A 89 -3.19 -0.25 17.78
CA SER A 89 -3.47 -1.62 18.24
C SER A 89 -2.17 -2.37 18.52
N HIS A 90 -2.27 -3.59 19.06
CA HIS A 90 -1.09 -4.45 19.26
C HIS A 90 -0.41 -4.76 17.93
N SER A 91 0.93 -4.77 17.90
CA SER A 91 1.73 -5.04 16.71
C SER A 91 2.98 -5.82 17.04
N GLU A 92 3.27 -6.87 16.27
CA GLU A 92 4.56 -7.59 16.29
C GLU A 92 5.69 -6.78 15.63
N ASN A 93 5.34 -5.80 14.78
CA ASN A 93 6.26 -4.90 14.08
C ASN A 93 7.49 -5.60 13.45
N ILE A 94 7.27 -6.72 12.75
CA ILE A 94 8.35 -7.54 12.16
C ILE A 94 9.21 -6.74 11.17
N CYS A 95 8.62 -5.80 10.44
CA CYS A 95 9.38 -4.96 9.52
C CYS A 95 10.21 -3.89 10.23
N ARG A 96 9.95 -3.60 11.52
CA ARG A 96 10.58 -2.53 12.31
C ARG A 96 10.40 -1.16 11.68
N THR A 97 9.16 -0.84 11.31
CA THR A 97 8.80 0.42 10.65
C THR A 97 7.46 0.92 11.18
N GLU A 98 7.28 2.24 11.17
CA GLU A 98 5.98 2.85 11.40
C GLU A 98 5.09 2.63 10.18
N CYS A 99 3.80 2.34 10.38
CA CYS A 99 2.87 2.09 9.27
C CYS A 99 2.69 3.33 8.37
N GLN A 100 2.88 4.53 8.91
CA GLN A 100 2.81 5.79 8.16
C GLN A 100 3.90 5.87 7.08
N GLU A 101 5.05 5.23 7.27
CA GLU A 101 6.11 5.18 6.27
C GLU A 101 5.72 4.34 5.04
N LEU A 102 4.74 3.43 5.18
CA LEU A 102 4.21 2.63 4.08
C LEU A 102 3.27 3.42 3.15
N LEU A 103 2.88 4.64 3.54
CA LEU A 103 2.01 5.55 2.80
C LEU A 103 2.80 6.62 2.01
N ARG A 104 4.14 6.59 2.10
CA ARG A 104 5.01 7.57 1.44
C ARG A 104 5.02 7.33 -0.09
N PRO A 105 5.17 8.40 -0.90
CA PRO A 105 5.38 8.27 -2.34
C PRO A 105 6.65 7.52 -2.70
N ASN A 106 7.68 7.65 -1.87
CA ASN A 106 8.85 6.79 -1.94
C ASN A 106 8.47 5.40 -1.39
N LEU A 107 8.50 4.39 -2.24
CA LEU A 107 8.03 3.03 -1.92
C LEU A 107 9.07 2.15 -1.21
N LEU A 108 10.26 2.66 -0.88
CA LEU A 108 11.36 1.86 -0.30
C LEU A 108 10.94 1.11 0.97
N SER A 109 10.33 1.77 1.96
CA SER A 109 9.87 1.13 3.19
C SER A 109 8.85 0.03 2.92
N THR A 110 7.94 0.29 1.97
CA THR A 110 6.92 -0.67 1.54
C THR A 110 7.53 -1.88 0.84
N ILE A 111 8.50 -1.66 -0.05
CA ILE A 111 9.21 -2.73 -0.78
C ILE A 111 10.06 -3.57 0.16
N HIS A 112 10.81 -2.93 1.08
CA HIS A 112 11.59 -3.65 2.08
C HIS A 112 10.72 -4.55 2.97
N CYS A 113 9.58 -4.04 3.42
CA CYS A 113 8.65 -4.84 4.22
C CYS A 113 8.03 -5.97 3.39
N ALA A 114 7.62 -5.71 2.15
CA ALA A 114 7.09 -6.75 1.26
C ALA A 114 8.11 -7.86 0.96
N LYS A 115 9.40 -7.52 0.75
CA LYS A 115 10.48 -8.50 0.63
C LYS A 115 10.57 -9.40 1.87
N LYS A 116 10.52 -8.82 3.08
CA LYS A 116 10.51 -9.60 4.33
C LYS A 116 9.33 -10.57 4.41
N ILE A 117 8.14 -10.13 4.02
CA ILE A 117 6.94 -10.98 4.01
C ILE A 117 7.11 -12.14 3.03
N VAL A 118 7.59 -11.86 1.82
CA VAL A 118 7.73 -12.87 0.76
C VAL A 118 8.88 -13.86 1.02
N SER A 119 9.96 -13.45 1.67
CA SER A 119 11.00 -14.38 2.13
C SER A 119 10.56 -15.24 3.33
N GLY A 120 9.42 -14.92 3.95
CA GLY A 120 8.82 -15.71 5.02
C GLY A 120 8.04 -16.93 4.52
N ALA A 121 7.50 -17.70 5.47
CA ALA A 121 6.63 -18.83 5.15
C ALA A 121 5.41 -18.36 4.35
N GLY A 122 5.12 -19.06 3.24
CA GLY A 122 3.96 -18.78 2.39
C GLY A 122 4.20 -17.81 1.23
N GLY A 123 5.28 -17.02 1.23
CA GLY A 123 5.59 -16.09 0.15
C GLY A 123 4.46 -15.09 -0.14
N MET A 124 4.15 -14.85 -1.42
CA MET A 124 3.01 -14.00 -1.80
C MET A 124 1.64 -14.57 -1.41
N LYS A 125 1.53 -15.85 -1.02
CA LYS A 125 0.24 -16.44 -0.60
C LYS A 125 -0.28 -15.87 0.72
N ASN A 126 0.55 -15.11 1.45
CA ASN A 126 0.14 -14.31 2.61
C ASN A 126 -0.88 -13.23 2.23
N TRP A 127 -0.89 -12.76 0.98
CA TRP A 127 -1.94 -11.89 0.46
C TRP A 127 -3.08 -12.72 -0.12
N VAL A 128 -4.21 -12.73 0.60
CA VAL A 128 -5.40 -13.50 0.21
C VAL A 128 -5.94 -13.06 -1.15
N ALA A 129 -5.98 -11.75 -1.43
CA ALA A 129 -6.48 -11.25 -2.71
C ALA A 129 -5.57 -11.68 -3.87
N TRP A 130 -4.24 -11.63 -3.70
CA TRP A 130 -3.31 -12.15 -4.70
C TRP A 130 -3.48 -13.64 -4.95
N ARG A 131 -3.67 -14.45 -3.89
CA ARG A 131 -3.92 -15.89 -4.03
C ARG A 131 -5.15 -16.19 -4.89
N ILE A 132 -6.22 -15.43 -4.73
CA ILE A 132 -7.50 -15.63 -5.44
C ILE A 132 -7.44 -15.10 -6.88
N HIS A 133 -6.83 -13.92 -7.06
CA HIS A 133 -6.97 -13.13 -8.29
C HIS A 133 -5.71 -13.09 -9.16
N CYS A 134 -4.56 -13.55 -8.68
CA CYS A 134 -3.29 -13.48 -9.40
C CYS A 134 -2.60 -14.84 -9.54
N SER A 135 -2.55 -15.63 -8.46
CA SER A 135 -1.81 -16.90 -8.44
C SER A 135 -2.28 -17.86 -9.54
N GLY A 136 -1.33 -18.38 -10.33
CA GLY A 136 -1.58 -19.36 -11.39
C GLY A 136 -2.30 -18.81 -12.63
N ARG A 137 -2.46 -17.49 -12.74
CA ARG A 137 -3.12 -16.85 -13.89
C ARG A 137 -2.09 -16.27 -14.88
N PRO A 138 -2.45 -16.09 -16.16
CA PRO A 138 -1.61 -15.36 -17.10
C PRO A 138 -1.57 -13.87 -16.72
N LEU A 139 -0.41 -13.38 -16.29
CA LEU A 139 -0.22 -12.00 -15.80
C LEU A 139 0.57 -11.10 -16.76
N SER A 140 0.96 -11.62 -17.93
CA SER A 140 1.81 -10.89 -18.90
C SER A 140 1.23 -9.54 -19.35
N TYR A 141 -0.09 -9.39 -19.35
CA TYR A 141 -0.76 -8.14 -19.71
C TYR A 141 -0.41 -6.98 -18.78
N TRP A 142 0.03 -7.26 -17.54
CA TRP A 142 0.49 -6.22 -16.61
C TRP A 142 1.75 -5.51 -17.08
N MET A 143 2.46 -6.03 -18.08
CA MET A 143 3.64 -5.39 -18.68
C MET A 143 3.37 -4.81 -20.07
N THR A 144 2.18 -5.01 -20.65
CA THR A 144 1.86 -4.49 -21.99
C THR A 144 2.05 -2.97 -22.06
N GLY A 145 2.87 -2.51 -22.99
CA GLY A 145 3.17 -1.09 -23.20
C GLY A 145 4.12 -0.44 -22.20
N CYS A 146 4.62 -1.17 -21.19
CA CYS A 146 5.65 -0.64 -20.30
C CYS A 146 7.03 -0.71 -20.95
N ARG A 147 7.84 0.34 -20.77
CA ARG A 147 9.24 0.41 -21.18
C ARG A 147 10.07 0.66 -19.94
N LEU A 148 10.96 -0.27 -19.60
CA LEU A 148 11.75 -0.22 -18.38
C LEU A 148 13.20 0.28 -18.58
N GLY A 149 13.52 0.77 -19.77
CA GLY A 149 14.84 1.28 -20.12
C GLY A 149 15.26 2.53 -19.35
#